data_AF-A0AAU9BY49-F1
#
_entry.id   AF-A0AAU9BY49-F1
#
_cell.length_a   1.000
_cell.length_b   1.000
_cell.length_c   1.000
_cell.angle_alpha   90.00
_cell.angle_beta   90.00
_cell.angle_gamma   90.00
#
_symmetry.space_group_name_H-M   'P 1'
#
loop_
_entity.id
_entity.type
_entity.pdbx_description
1 polymer ?
#
loop_
_entity_poly.entity_id
_entity_poly.type
_entity_poly.pdbx_seq_one_letter_code
_entity_poly.pdbx_strand_id
1 'polypeptide(L)'
;MEIVPVDDHLLIETRLSPRDIAFIHPNQEALVKITAYDYAIYGGLHGVVETISPDTIQDEAKPEVFYYRVFIRTSQDYLVNKAGRHFSIVPGMIATVDIKTGEKTVLDYMIKPFNRAKEALRER
;
A
#
# COMPACT_ATOMS: atom_id res chain seq x y z
N MET A 1 17.69 34.32 2.09
CA MET A 1 16.23 34.07 2.01
C MET A 1 16.09 32.62 1.63
N GLU A 2 15.77 31.79 2.62
CA GLU A 2 15.76 30.33 2.49
C GLU A 2 14.30 29.90 2.59
N ILE A 3 13.77 29.38 1.49
CA ILE A 3 12.41 28.84 1.45
C ILE A 3 12.53 27.43 2.02
N VAL A 4 12.08 27.25 3.26
CA VAL A 4 11.95 25.95 3.91
C VAL A 4 10.76 25.23 3.27
N PRO A 5 10.88 23.96 2.86
CA PRO A 5 9.79 23.23 2.21
C PRO A 5 8.54 23.21 3.09
N VAL A 6 7.41 23.41 2.42
CA VAL A 6 6.05 23.35 2.94
C VAL A 6 5.52 21.97 2.53
N ASP A 7 5.60 20.99 3.41
CA ASP A 7 4.66 19.86 3.55
C ASP A 7 5.22 18.83 4.54
N ASP A 8 4.58 18.71 5.71
CA ASP A 8 4.90 17.75 6.78
C ASP A 8 4.44 16.31 6.43
N HIS A 9 4.53 15.95 5.14
CA HIS A 9 4.01 14.70 4.59
C HIS A 9 5.15 13.86 4.02
N LEU A 10 5.14 12.56 4.32
CA LEU A 10 6.12 11.63 3.76
C LEU A 10 5.54 10.90 2.57
N LEU A 11 6.37 10.77 1.53
CA LEU A 11 6.10 9.88 0.42
C LEU A 11 6.88 8.59 0.62
N ILE A 12 6.16 7.50 0.90
CA ILE A 12 6.74 6.19 1.16
C ILE A 12 6.64 5.36 -0.11
N GLU A 13 7.79 4.96 -0.66
CA GLU A 13 7.85 3.96 -1.73
C GLU A 13 7.76 2.56 -1.12
N THR A 14 6.83 1.75 -1.62
CA THR A 14 6.71 0.34 -1.25
C THR A 14 6.64 -0.56 -2.47
N ARG A 15 7.05 -1.82 -2.29
CA ARG A 15 7.07 -2.84 -3.34
C ARG A 15 5.82 -3.70 -3.22
N LEU A 16 5.04 -3.74 -4.29
CA LEU A 16 3.81 -4.54 -4.39
C LEU A 16 4.03 -5.75 -5.28
N SER A 17 3.56 -6.92 -4.82
CA SER A 17 3.53 -8.13 -5.63
C SER A 17 2.61 -7.97 -6.86
N PRO A 18 3.02 -8.40 -8.06
CA PRO A 18 2.17 -8.38 -9.26
C PRO A 18 0.85 -9.14 -9.10
N ARG A 19 0.76 -10.07 -8.15
CA ARG A 19 -0.47 -10.83 -7.88
C ARG A 19 -1.57 -9.99 -7.22
N ASP A 20 -1.18 -8.90 -6.56
CA ASP A 20 -2.08 -8.08 -5.75
C ASP A 20 -2.51 -6.78 -6.47
N ILE A 21 -1.87 -6.45 -7.61
CA ILE A 21 -2.13 -5.21 -8.38
C ILE A 21 -3.61 -5.00 -8.74
N ALA A 22 -4.36 -6.08 -8.97
CA ALA A 22 -5.77 -6.02 -9.34
C ALA A 22 -6.68 -5.46 -8.22
N PHE A 23 -6.19 -5.37 -6.99
CA PHE A 23 -6.96 -4.91 -5.82
C PHE A 23 -6.45 -3.58 -5.25
N ILE A 24 -5.40 -3.02 -5.83
CA ILE A 24 -4.74 -1.81 -5.35
C ILE A 24 -5.06 -0.66 -6.29
N HIS A 25 -5.58 0.43 -5.74
CA HIS A 25 -5.98 1.63 -6.47
C HIS A 25 -5.63 2.90 -5.70
N PRO A 26 -5.41 4.03 -6.39
CA PRO A 26 -5.25 5.33 -5.74
C PRO A 26 -6.41 5.65 -4.77
N ASN A 27 -6.10 6.42 -3.73
CA ASN A 27 -6.99 6.84 -2.65
C ASN A 27 -7.39 5.73 -1.65
N GLN A 28 -6.82 4.54 -1.74
CA GLN A 28 -6.99 3.54 -0.68
C GLN A 28 -6.24 3.96 0.59
N GLU A 29 -6.88 3.76 1.74
CA GLU A 29 -6.23 3.96 3.03
C GLU A 29 -5.10 2.95 3.22
N ALA A 30 -3.99 3.42 3.76
CA ALA A 30 -2.83 2.62 4.10
C ALA A 30 -2.33 2.95 5.51
N LEU A 31 -1.76 1.96 6.16
CA LEU A 31 -1.09 2.10 7.44
C LEU A 31 0.39 1.79 7.26
N VAL A 32 1.24 2.79 7.52
CA VAL A 32 2.69 2.70 7.40
C VAL A 32 3.29 2.45 8.77
N LYS A 33 3.97 1.31 8.92
CA LYS A 33 4.63 0.88 10.15
C LYS A 33 6.14 1.05 9.99
N ILE A 34 6.73 1.95 10.75
CA ILE A 34 8.17 2.21 10.68
C ILE A 34 8.92 1.15 11.47
N THR A 35 9.85 0.42 10.84
CA THR A 35 10.57 -0.70 11.48
C THR A 35 11.41 -0.26 12.68
N ALA A 36 11.91 0.98 12.68
CA ALA A 36 12.69 1.54 13.79
C ALA A 36 11.86 1.79 15.07
N TYR A 37 10.54 1.78 14.98
CA TYR A 37 9.64 2.01 16.11
C TYR A 37 8.71 0.81 16.29
N ASP A 38 8.62 0.31 17.52
CA ASP A 38 7.70 -0.78 17.83
C ASP A 38 6.24 -0.33 17.60
N TYR A 39 5.59 -0.94 16.61
CA TYR A 39 4.21 -0.64 16.24
C TYR A 39 3.23 -0.79 17.41
N ALA A 40 3.43 -1.75 18.32
CA ALA A 40 2.55 -1.94 19.47
C ALA A 40 2.64 -0.80 20.49
N ILE A 41 3.75 -0.06 20.49
CA ILE A 41 4.01 1.07 21.40
C ILE A 41 3.67 2.40 20.74
N TYR A 42 4.12 2.61 19.50
CA TYR A 42 4.08 3.89 18.80
C TYR A 42 3.00 3.99 17.72
N GLY A 43 2.35 2.88 17.37
CA GLY A 43 1.40 2.82 16.27
C GLY A 43 2.08 2.94 14.90
N GLY A 44 1.31 3.41 13.91
CA GLY A 44 1.78 3.63 12.55
C GLY A 44 1.27 4.96 12.00
N LEU A 45 1.86 5.41 10.90
CA LEU A 45 1.39 6.57 10.18
C LEU A 45 0.20 6.19 9.29
N HIS A 46 -0.88 6.95 9.39
CA HIS A 46 -1.96 6.87 8.43
C HIS A 46 -1.53 7.55 7.13
N GLY A 47 -1.82 6.89 6.01
CA GLY A 47 -1.57 7.41 4.68
C GLY A 47 -2.59 6.93 3.66
N VAL A 48 -2.40 7.38 2.43
CA VAL A 48 -3.23 7.02 1.28
C VAL A 48 -2.35 6.62 0.12
N VAL A 49 -2.80 5.65 -0.67
CA VAL A 49 -2.16 5.31 -1.95
C VAL A 49 -2.28 6.53 -2.86
N GLU A 50 -1.15 7.17 -3.17
CA GLU A 50 -1.11 8.34 -4.04
C GLU A 50 -1.04 7.90 -5.50
N THR A 51 -0.09 7.02 -5.82
CA THR A 51 0.07 6.50 -7.17
C THR A 51 0.71 5.12 -7.19
N ILE A 52 0.48 4.40 -8.28
CA ILE A 52 1.05 3.10 -8.57
C ILE A 52 1.81 3.24 -9.88
N SER A 53 3.07 2.82 -9.88
CA SER A 53 3.88 2.78 -11.10
C SER A 53 3.20 1.89 -12.15
N PRO A 54 3.10 2.35 -13.41
CA PRO A 54 2.48 1.56 -14.47
C PRO A 54 3.32 0.33 -14.85
N ASP A 55 4.63 0.39 -14.59
CA ASP A 55 5.57 -0.64 -15.02
C ASP A 55 5.87 -1.64 -13.89
N THR A 56 5.98 -2.91 -14.28
CA THR A 56 6.57 -3.95 -13.43
C THR A 56 8.09 -3.84 -13.47
N ILE A 57 8.73 -3.84 -12.31
CA ILE A 57 10.18 -3.75 -12.15
C ILE A 57 10.72 -5.11 -11.74
N GLN A 58 11.82 -5.52 -12.36
CA GLN A 58 12.60 -6.70 -11.98
C GLN A 58 13.61 -6.31 -10.90
N ASP A 59 13.73 -7.08 -9.82
CA ASP A 59 14.71 -6.82 -8.77
C ASP A 59 16.13 -7.11 -9.27
N GLU A 60 17.04 -6.15 -9.11
CA GLU A 60 18.42 -6.25 -9.60
C GLU A 60 19.23 -7.34 -8.87
N ALA A 61 18.95 -7.56 -7.60
CA ALA A 61 19.63 -8.57 -6.79
C ALA A 61 18.98 -9.96 -6.91
N LYS A 62 17.69 -10.01 -7.22
CA LYS A 62 16.90 -11.23 -7.39
C LYS A 62 16.10 -11.19 -8.69
N PRO A 63 16.71 -11.54 -9.84
CA PRO A 63 16.09 -11.43 -11.16
C PRO A 63 14.76 -12.19 -11.32
N GLU A 64 14.48 -13.16 -10.48
CA GLU A 64 13.20 -13.89 -10.44
C GLU A 64 12.06 -13.12 -9.77
N VAL A 65 12.36 -12.04 -9.05
CA VAL A 65 11.39 -11.23 -8.32
C VAL A 65 10.98 -10.03 -9.16
N PHE A 66 9.67 -9.90 -9.36
CA PHE A 66 9.03 -8.78 -10.03
C PHE A 66 8.12 -8.06 -9.04
N TYR A 67 8.06 -6.72 -9.12
CA TYR A 67 7.21 -5.90 -8.26
C TYR A 67 6.75 -4.63 -8.95
N TYR A 68 5.65 -4.07 -8.48
CA TYR A 68 5.23 -2.70 -8.79
C TYR A 68 5.70 -1.76 -7.68
N ARG A 69 6.06 -0.53 -8.04
CA ARG A 69 6.24 0.54 -7.04
C ARG A 69 4.90 1.17 -6.73
N VAL A 70 4.62 1.33 -5.44
CA VAL A 70 3.44 2.05 -4.95
C VAL A 70 3.92 3.14 -4.03
N PHE A 71 3.38 4.35 -4.22
CA PHE A 71 3.71 5.51 -3.41
C PHE A 71 2.56 5.80 -2.46
N ILE A 72 2.87 5.89 -1.18
CA ILE A 72 1.92 6.19 -0.11
C ILE A 72 2.24 7.56 0.45
N ARG A 73 1.27 8.47 0.40
CA ARG A 73 1.38 9.78 1.05
C ARG A 73 0.86 9.68 2.47
N THR A 74 1.70 9.98 3.45
CA THR A 74 1.30 9.99 4.86
C THR A 74 0.64 11.32 5.23
N SER A 75 -0.21 11.27 6.25
CA SER A 75 -0.85 12.46 6.83
C SER A 75 0.10 13.31 7.67
N GLN A 76 1.22 12.73 8.12
CA GLN A 76 2.23 13.37 8.96
C GLN A 76 3.57 12.64 8.84
N ASP A 77 4.65 13.26 9.30
CA ASP A 77 6.03 12.75 9.27
C ASP A 77 6.57 12.32 10.65
N TYR A 78 5.72 12.22 11.67
CA TYR A 78 6.10 11.81 13.02
C TYR A 78 5.10 10.82 13.63
N LEU A 79 5.58 9.94 14.52
CA LEU A 79 4.72 9.14 15.39
C LEU A 79 4.48 9.84 16.73
N VAL A 80 3.36 9.53 17.36
CA VAL A 80 3.00 10.06 18.69
C VAL A 80 2.80 8.90 19.65
N ASN A 81 3.55 8.89 20.74
CA ASN A 81 3.35 7.87 21.78
C ASN A 81 2.20 8.25 22.73
N LYS A 82 1.86 7.34 23.65
CA LYS A 82 0.81 7.56 24.67
C LYS A 82 1.05 8.77 25.58
N ALA A 83 2.29 9.26 25.69
CA ALA A 83 2.66 10.43 26.46
C ALA A 83 2.64 11.73 25.62
N GLY A 84 2.22 11.68 24.36
CA GLY A 84 2.17 12.83 23.46
C GLY A 84 3.53 13.26 22.90
N ARG A 85 4.59 12.46 23.07
CA ARG A 85 5.91 12.76 22.51
C ARG A 85 5.95 12.43 21.03
N HIS A 86 6.50 13.35 20.24
CA HIS A 86 6.68 13.19 18.80
C HIS A 86 8.01 12.50 18.49
N PHE A 87 7.96 11.61 17.50
CA PHE A 87 9.10 10.86 16.99
C PHE A 87 9.17 11.06 15.48
N SER A 88 10.01 12.00 15.05
CA SER A 88 10.18 12.34 13.63
C SER A 88 10.74 11.16 12.83
N ILE A 89 10.26 11.02 11.61
CA ILE A 89 10.65 9.95 10.69
C ILE A 89 11.52 10.57 9.62
N VAL A 90 12.76 10.09 9.55
CA VAL A 90 13.75 10.55 8.57
C VAL A 90 13.79 9.65 7.33
N PRO A 91 14.17 10.20 6.16
CA PRO A 91 14.43 9.40 4.96
C PRO A 91 15.46 8.29 5.19
N GLY A 92 15.29 7.17 4.50
CA GLY A 92 16.17 5.99 4.61
C GLY A 92 15.73 4.96 5.65
N MET A 93 14.71 5.26 6.46
CA MET A 93 14.12 4.26 7.34
C MET A 93 13.28 3.25 6.56
N ILE A 94 13.29 2.01 7.04
CA ILE A 94 12.50 0.91 6.49
C ILE A 94 11.10 0.98 7.09
N ALA A 95 10.09 0.76 6.25
CA ALA A 95 8.71 0.69 6.66
C ALA A 95 7.99 -0.48 5.99
N THR A 96 7.00 -1.01 6.70
CA THR A 96 6.02 -1.96 6.16
C THR A 96 4.71 -1.23 5.95
N VAL A 97 4.07 -1.42 4.81
CA VAL A 97 2.80 -0.76 4.47
C VAL A 97 1.69 -1.79 4.38
N ASP A 98 0.64 -1.59 5.17
CA ASP A 98 -0.60 -2.35 5.05
C ASP A 98 -1.64 -1.51 4.30
N ILE A 99 -1.96 -1.89 3.06
CA ILE A 99 -2.96 -1.21 2.24
C ILE A 99 -4.32 -1.87 2.46
N LYS A 100 -5.34 -1.08 2.81
CA LYS A 100 -6.71 -1.57 2.94
C LYS A 100 -7.31 -1.81 1.55
N THR A 101 -7.18 -3.06 1.09
CA THR A 101 -7.94 -3.54 -0.07
C THR A 101 -9.37 -3.80 0.36
N GLY A 102 -10.36 -3.37 -0.43
CA GLY A 102 -11.78 -3.40 -0.03
C GLY A 102 -12.28 -4.78 0.42
N GLU A 103 -13.39 -4.78 1.16
CA GLU A 103 -14.02 -6.00 1.67
C GLU A 103 -14.50 -6.87 0.51
N LYS A 104 -13.75 -7.93 0.18
CA LYS A 104 -14.31 -9.04 -0.60
C LYS A 104 -15.40 -9.67 0.25
N THR A 105 -16.67 -9.38 -0.05
CA THR A 105 -17.72 -10.24 0.45
C THR A 105 -17.50 -11.62 -0.18
N VAL A 106 -17.46 -12.67 0.65
CA VAL A 106 -17.31 -14.06 0.18
C VAL A 106 -18.37 -14.42 -0.87
N LEU A 107 -19.49 -13.68 -0.88
CA LEU A 107 -20.59 -13.77 -1.82
C LEU A 107 -20.18 -13.53 -3.30
N ASP A 108 -19.20 -12.66 -3.57
CA ASP A 108 -18.73 -12.38 -4.94
C ASP A 108 -17.99 -13.57 -5.59
N TYR A 109 -17.45 -14.49 -4.78
CA TYR A 109 -16.88 -15.73 -5.28
C TYR A 109 -17.95 -16.78 -5.63
N MET A 110 -19.13 -16.72 -5.02
CA MET A 110 -20.20 -17.71 -5.22
C MET A 110 -20.98 -17.51 -6.54
N ILE A 111 -20.99 -16.31 -7.12
CA ILE A 111 -21.75 -16.02 -8.35
C ILE A 111 -20.96 -16.39 -9.63
N LYS A 112 -19.65 -16.63 -9.53
CA LYS A 112 -18.78 -16.90 -10.68
C LYS A 112 -19.10 -18.14 -11.54
N PRO A 113 -19.74 -19.24 -11.07
CA PRO A 113 -19.96 -20.39 -11.95
C PRO A 113 -21.24 -20.32 -12.80
N PHE A 114 -22.15 -19.37 -12.60
CA PHE A 114 -23.46 -19.42 -13.28
C PHE A 114 -23.45 -18.93 -14.75
N ASN A 115 -22.41 -18.22 -15.20
CA ASN A 115 -22.33 -17.74 -16.58
C ASN A 115 -21.72 -18.72 -17.58
N ARG A 116 -21.10 -19.83 -17.15
CA ARG A 116 -20.59 -20.86 -18.07
C ARG A 116 -21.65 -21.88 -18.52
N ALA A 117 -22.81 -21.93 -17.86
CA ALA A 117 -23.86 -22.89 -18.18
C ALA A 117 -24.71 -22.51 -19.41
N LYS A 118 -24.66 -21.25 -19.87
CA LYS A 118 -25.50 -20.77 -20.99
C LYS A 118 -24.91 -20.98 -22.39
N GLU A 119 -23.60 -21.17 -22.51
CA GLU A 119 -22.96 -21.43 -23.82
C GLU A 119 -23.02 -22.93 -24.21
N ALA A 120 -23.09 -23.84 -23.24
CA ALA A 120 -23.17 -25.28 -23.49
C ALA A 120 -24.52 -25.78 -24.04
N LEU A 121 -25.53 -24.90 -24.14
CA LEU A 121 -26.88 -25.23 -24.63
C LEU A 121 -27.17 -24.63 -26.02
N ARG A 122 -26.22 -23.92 -26.65
CA ARG A 122 -26.40 -23.32 -27.99
C ARG A 122 -25.72 -24.09 -29.13
N GLU A 123 -25.12 -25.25 -28.85
CA GLU A 123 -24.65 -26.18 -29.88
C GLU A 123 -25.39 -27.52 -29.76
N ARG A 124 -26.60 -27.55 -30.32
CA ARG A 124 -27.19 -28.70 -31.00
C ARG A 124 -28.03 -28.21 -32.17
#